data_AF-A0A6F8T771-F1
#
_entry.id   AF-A0A6F8T771-F1
#
_cell.length_a   1.000
_cell.length_b   1.000
_cell.length_c   1.000
_cell.angle_alpha   90.00
_cell.angle_beta   90.00
_cell.angle_gamma   90.00
#
_symmetry.space_group_name_H-M   'P 1'
#
loop_
_entity.id
_entity.type
_entity.pdbx_description
1 polymer ?
#
loop_
_entity_poly.entity_id
_entity_poly.type
_entity_poly.pdbx_seq_one_letter_code
_entity_poly.pdbx_strand_id
1 'polypeptide(L)'
;MMKRQEIKQVLDELTKDIDSLADKKAVTIIKVLVNLVEMLAEENALLREENQVLRDEINRLKGEQGKPNIRGQSKGSNGDNTGNSNHSSEGDRNKRGKGNNKNTGKDKKNVRIDRRVTIALDKATLPDDAKFKGFEIRIIQDLKIVSCQNRRVSVCH
;
A
#
# COMPACT_ATOMS: atom_id res chain seq x y z
N MET A 1 -22.96 -1.44 2.84
CA MET A 1 -22.95 -0.35 1.83
C MET A 1 -22.88 -1.02 0.47
N MET A 2 -23.76 -0.66 -0.46
CA MET A 2 -23.69 -1.20 -1.82
C MET A 2 -22.33 -0.89 -2.46
N LYS A 3 -21.79 -1.85 -3.20
CA LYS A 3 -20.56 -1.65 -3.97
C LYS A 3 -20.88 -0.76 -5.18
N ARG A 4 -19.89 -0.01 -5.66
CA ARG A 4 -20.02 0.87 -6.85
C ARG A 4 -20.66 0.17 -8.04
N GLN A 5 -20.30 -1.10 -8.26
CA GLN A 5 -20.84 -1.91 -9.35
C GLN A 5 -22.34 -2.20 -9.17
N GLU A 6 -22.80 -2.43 -7.94
CA GLU A 6 -24.21 -2.68 -7.63
C GLU A 6 -25.04 -1.40 -7.87
N ILE A 7 -24.51 -0.23 -7.50
CA ILE A 7 -25.19 1.06 -7.74
C ILE A 7 -25.32 1.32 -9.24
N LYS A 8 -24.26 1.09 -10.03
CA LYS A 8 -24.31 1.26 -11.50
C LYS A 8 -25.29 0.30 -12.16
N GLN A 9 -25.32 -0.97 -11.72
CA GLN A 9 -26.27 -1.95 -12.22
C GLN A 9 -27.72 -1.54 -11.96
N VAL A 10 -28.01 -1.04 -10.77
CA VAL A 10 -29.35 -0.56 -10.42
C VAL A 10 -29.74 0.66 -11.27
N LEU A 11 -28.82 1.60 -11.51
CA LEU A 11 -29.10 2.78 -12.35
C LEU A 11 -29.29 2.42 -13.82
N ASP A 12 -28.53 1.45 -14.34
CA ASP A 12 -28.69 0.91 -15.70
C ASP A 12 -30.05 0.19 -15.87
N GLU A 13 -30.49 -0.56 -14.87
CA GLU A 13 -31.81 -1.21 -14.86
C GLU A 13 -32.94 -0.18 -14.85
N LEU A 14 -32.88 0.81 -13.93
CA LEU A 14 -33.86 1.89 -13.88
C LEU A 14 -33.95 2.67 -15.21
N THR A 15 -32.82 2.90 -15.87
CA THR A 15 -32.78 3.60 -17.16
C THR A 15 -33.55 2.88 -18.26
N LYS A 16 -33.51 1.54 -18.28
CA LYS A 16 -34.26 0.73 -19.26
C LYS A 16 -35.77 0.81 -19.05
N ASP A 17 -36.20 0.87 -17.79
CA ASP A 17 -37.62 0.93 -17.43
C ASP A 17 -38.23 2.31 -17.71
N ILE A 18 -37.41 3.37 -17.68
CA ILE A 18 -37.85 4.76 -17.89
C ILE A 18 -38.39 5.00 -19.31
N ASP A 19 -37.83 4.34 -20.34
CA ASP A 19 -38.28 4.52 -21.73
C ASP A 19 -39.70 3.98 -21.99
N SER A 20 -40.23 3.16 -21.07
CA SER A 20 -41.58 2.59 -21.17
C SER A 20 -42.68 3.51 -20.61
N LEU A 21 -42.34 4.65 -20.00
CA LEU A 21 -43.32 5.59 -19.45
C LEU A 21 -44.00 6.42 -20.55
N ALA A 22 -45.32 6.60 -20.39
CA ALA A 22 -46.15 7.34 -21.35
C ALA A 22 -45.90 8.88 -21.34
N ASP A 23 -45.54 9.46 -20.20
CA ASP A 23 -45.29 10.89 -20.08
C ASP A 23 -43.85 11.27 -20.43
N LYS A 24 -43.69 11.87 -21.62
CA LYS A 24 -42.38 12.33 -22.14
C LYS A 24 -41.71 13.38 -21.25
N LYS A 25 -42.47 14.21 -20.53
CA LYS A 25 -41.89 15.21 -19.61
C LYS A 25 -41.32 14.52 -18.37
N ALA A 26 -42.06 13.59 -17.77
CA ALA A 26 -41.58 12.78 -16.66
C ALA A 26 -40.31 12.00 -17.03
N VAL A 27 -40.30 11.36 -18.20
CA VAL A 27 -39.12 10.63 -18.72
C VAL A 27 -37.88 11.52 -18.78
N THR A 28 -38.02 12.75 -19.29
CA THR A 28 -36.89 13.68 -19.41
C THR A 28 -36.36 14.10 -18.04
N ILE A 29 -37.25 14.42 -17.10
CA ILE A 29 -36.87 14.81 -15.73
C ILE A 29 -36.15 13.67 -15.02
N ILE A 30 -36.69 12.45 -15.12
CA ILE A 30 -36.11 11.27 -14.47
C ILE A 30 -34.72 10.96 -15.06
N LYS A 31 -34.54 11.06 -16.38
CA LYS A 31 -33.21 10.89 -17.02
C LYS A 31 -32.18 11.89 -16.47
N VAL A 32 -32.57 13.15 -16.32
CA VAL A 32 -31.67 14.17 -15.73
C VAL A 32 -31.33 13.84 -14.27
N LEU A 33 -32.31 13.38 -13.48
CA LEU A 33 -32.09 12.97 -12.10
C LEU A 33 -31.14 11.77 -11.99
N VAL A 34 -31.33 10.73 -12.82
CA VAL A 34 -30.45 9.55 -12.85
C VAL A 34 -29.02 9.96 -13.17
N ASN A 35 -28.81 10.78 -14.20
CA ASN A 35 -27.48 11.28 -14.56
C ASN A 35 -26.85 12.09 -13.40
N LEU A 36 -27.63 12.91 -12.70
CA LEU A 36 -27.14 13.66 -11.54
C LEU A 36 -26.73 12.74 -10.40
N VAL A 37 -27.52 11.69 -10.12
CA VAL A 37 -27.21 10.68 -9.10
C VAL A 37 -25.94 9.91 -9.46
N GLU A 38 -25.75 9.57 -10.74
CA GLU A 38 -24.51 8.93 -11.22
C GLU A 38 -23.28 9.82 -10.95
N MET A 39 -23.32 11.09 -11.36
CA MET A 39 -22.23 12.03 -11.11
C MET A 39 -21.93 12.17 -9.61
N LEU A 40 -22.96 12.31 -8.78
CA LEU A 40 -22.81 12.41 -7.32
C LEU A 40 -22.24 11.13 -6.70
N ALA A 41 -22.60 9.96 -7.23
CA ALA A 41 -22.06 8.69 -6.76
C ALA A 41 -20.57 8.54 -7.12
N GLU A 42 -20.15 9.02 -8.30
CA GLU A 42 -18.76 9.05 -8.72
C GLU A 42 -17.92 10.01 -7.88
N GLU A 43 -18.40 11.23 -7.66
CA GLU A 43 -17.73 12.22 -6.81
C GLU A 43 -17.59 11.72 -5.36
N ASN A 44 -18.65 11.13 -4.79
CA ASN A 44 -18.58 10.52 -3.46
C ASN A 44 -17.56 9.39 -3.37
N ALA A 45 -17.37 8.63 -4.45
CA ALA A 45 -16.37 7.56 -4.46
C ALA A 45 -14.94 8.14 -4.43
N LEU A 46 -14.67 9.16 -5.24
CA LEU A 46 -13.39 9.87 -5.25
C LEU A 46 -13.09 10.51 -3.89
N LEU A 47 -14.08 11.19 -3.29
CA LEU A 47 -13.95 11.79 -1.97
C LEU A 47 -13.66 10.74 -0.88
N ARG A 48 -14.24 9.54 -0.96
CA ARG A 48 -13.96 8.46 0.00
C ARG A 48 -12.55 7.91 -0.16
N GLU A 49 -12.07 7.80 -1.39
CA GLU A 49 -10.70 7.37 -1.67
C GLU A 49 -9.68 8.40 -1.16
N GLU A 50 -9.90 9.68 -1.44
CA GLU A 50 -9.05 10.77 -0.94
C GLU A 50 -9.07 10.84 0.59
N ASN A 51 -10.25 10.73 1.21
CA ASN A 51 -10.36 10.65 2.67
C ASN A 51 -9.58 9.46 3.24
N GLN A 52 -9.56 8.32 2.55
CA GLN A 52 -8.80 7.16 3.00
C GLN A 52 -7.29 7.43 2.91
N VAL A 53 -6.82 8.02 1.81
CA VAL A 53 -5.42 8.43 1.64
C VAL A 53 -4.99 9.42 2.71
N LEU A 54 -5.81 10.44 2.99
CA LEU A 54 -5.53 11.44 4.04
C LEU A 54 -5.49 10.82 5.44
N ARG A 55 -6.39 9.86 5.74
CA ARG A 55 -6.36 9.12 7.01
C ARG A 55 -5.08 8.30 7.15
N ASP A 56 -4.67 7.62 6.09
CA ASP A 56 -3.44 6.83 6.10
C ASP A 56 -2.20 7.71 6.25
N GLU A 57 -2.20 8.89 5.63
CA GLU A 57 -1.15 9.90 5.79
C GLU A 57 -1.10 10.46 7.22
N ILE A 58 -2.25 10.79 7.81
CA ILE A 58 -2.34 11.23 9.21
C ILE A 58 -1.77 10.17 10.15
N ASN A 59 -2.10 8.88 9.93
CA ASN A 59 -1.61 7.80 10.76
C ASN A 59 -0.09 7.61 10.61
N ARG A 60 0.43 7.72 9.37
CA ARG A 60 1.87 7.71 9.09
C ARG A 60 2.59 8.84 9.84
N LEU A 61 2.08 10.06 9.79
CA LEU A 61 2.67 11.22 10.47
C LEU A 61 2.63 11.07 12.00
N LYS A 62 1.61 10.41 12.54
CA LYS A 62 1.49 10.09 13.97
C LYS A 62 2.39 8.94 14.42
N GLY A 63 3.11 8.28 13.52
CA GLY A 63 3.97 7.13 13.83
C GLY A 63 3.19 5.84 14.11
N GLU A 64 1.89 5.83 13.83
CA GLU A 64 1.05 4.63 13.88
C GLU A 64 1.19 3.87 12.55
N GLN A 65 1.21 2.53 12.59
CA GLN A 65 1.11 1.78 11.34
C GLN A 65 -0.27 2.05 10.74
N GLY A 66 -0.31 2.69 9.56
CA GLY A 66 -1.52 2.83 8.75
C GLY A 66 -2.17 1.47 8.49
N LYS A 67 -3.40 1.47 7.96
CA LYS A 67 -4.20 0.25 7.80
C LYS A 67 -3.37 -0.85 7.11
N PRO A 68 -3.11 -2.00 7.78
CA PRO A 68 -2.26 -3.03 7.20
C PRO A 68 -2.91 -3.56 5.92
N ASN A 69 -2.19 -3.49 4.80
CA ASN A 69 -2.61 -4.13 3.55
C ASN A 69 -2.37 -5.64 3.66
N ILE A 70 -3.28 -6.33 4.35
CA ILE A 70 -3.24 -7.78 4.45
C ILE A 70 -3.67 -8.34 3.10
N ARG A 71 -2.71 -8.85 2.30
CA ARG A 71 -3.02 -9.71 1.16
C ARG A 71 -3.82 -10.90 1.68
N GLY A 72 -5.06 -11.05 1.22
CA GLY A 72 -5.88 -12.20 1.55
C GLY A 72 -5.18 -13.48 1.10
N GLN A 73 -4.89 -14.39 2.03
CA GLN A 73 -4.54 -15.75 1.65
C GLN A 73 -5.78 -16.40 1.02
N SER A 74 -5.65 -16.94 -0.18
CA SER A 74 -6.73 -17.68 -0.83
C SER A 74 -7.20 -18.79 0.10
N LYS A 75 -8.47 -18.75 0.49
CA LYS A 75 -9.12 -19.80 1.27
C LYS A 75 -9.08 -21.10 0.47
N GLY A 76 -8.22 -22.02 0.88
CA GLY A 76 -8.38 -23.44 0.59
C GLY A 76 -9.57 -23.97 1.39
N SER A 77 -10.43 -24.69 0.69
CA SER A 77 -11.64 -25.42 1.08
C SER A 77 -11.85 -25.81 2.55
N ASN A 78 -13.13 -25.73 2.93
CA ASN A 78 -13.86 -26.50 3.96
C ASN A 78 -13.72 -26.08 5.42
N GLY A 79 -14.87 -25.82 6.05
CA GLY A 79 -15.03 -25.91 7.50
C GLY A 79 -15.70 -24.71 8.14
N ASP A 80 -17.03 -24.70 8.06
CA ASP A 80 -17.95 -24.37 9.17
C ASP A 80 -17.77 -23.01 9.91
N ASN A 81 -18.67 -22.08 9.59
CA ASN A 81 -18.96 -20.93 10.43
C ASN A 81 -20.03 -21.34 11.46
N THR A 82 -19.61 -21.83 12.61
CA THR A 82 -20.47 -21.89 13.79
C THR A 82 -19.80 -21.13 14.93
N GLY A 83 -20.52 -20.12 15.40
CA GLY A 83 -20.03 -19.17 16.39
C GLY A 83 -19.70 -19.85 17.71
N ASN A 84 -18.58 -19.45 18.29
CA ASN A 84 -18.50 -19.29 19.74
C ASN A 84 -17.38 -18.29 20.06
N SER A 85 -17.78 -17.17 20.65
CA SER A 85 -16.90 -16.21 21.28
C SER A 85 -16.18 -16.86 22.46
N ASN A 86 -14.92 -17.24 22.27
CA ASN A 86 -14.02 -17.49 23.38
C ASN A 86 -12.61 -16.98 23.01
N HIS A 87 -12.43 -15.65 23.03
CA HIS A 87 -11.14 -14.98 22.83
C HIS A 87 -10.26 -15.08 24.09
N SER A 88 -10.03 -16.30 24.59
CA SER A 88 -9.03 -16.55 25.63
C SER A 88 -7.75 -17.09 24.98
N SER A 89 -6.78 -16.20 24.76
CA SER A 89 -5.51 -16.48 24.07
C SER A 89 -4.46 -17.23 24.91
N GLU A 90 -4.85 -17.83 26.05
CA GLU A 90 -3.93 -18.61 26.90
C GLU A 90 -3.71 -20.04 26.36
N GLY A 91 -4.70 -20.62 25.68
CA GLY A 91 -4.61 -21.98 25.12
C GLY A 91 -3.68 -22.11 23.90
N ASP A 92 -3.51 -21.04 23.14
CA ASP A 92 -2.65 -20.97 21.94
C ASP A 92 -1.18 -20.64 22.27
N ARG A 93 -0.79 -20.68 23.56
CA ARG A 93 0.63 -20.69 23.95
C ARG A 93 1.25 -22.00 23.46
N ASN A 94 1.71 -21.97 22.21
CA ASN A 94 2.55 -22.97 21.62
C ASN A 94 3.73 -23.20 22.56
N LYS A 95 3.78 -24.37 23.22
CA LYS A 95 4.96 -24.82 23.97
C LYS A 95 6.12 -24.64 23.00
N ARG A 96 7.07 -23.77 23.34
CA ARG A 96 8.20 -23.39 22.47
C ARG A 96 8.91 -24.68 22.01
N GLY A 97 8.47 -25.22 20.87
CA GLY A 97 9.22 -26.21 20.14
C GLY A 97 10.54 -25.54 19.80
N LYS A 98 11.66 -26.23 20.06
CA LYS A 98 13.00 -25.77 19.70
C LYS A 98 12.94 -25.24 18.27
N GLY A 99 12.92 -23.91 18.15
CA GLY A 99 12.69 -23.25 16.89
C GLY A 99 13.85 -23.61 15.98
N ASN A 100 13.52 -24.25 14.85
CA ASN A 100 14.45 -24.43 13.76
C ASN A 100 15.13 -23.09 13.47
N ASN A 101 16.45 -23.17 13.40
CA ASN A 101 17.40 -22.09 13.29
C ASN A 101 16.85 -20.99 12.37
N LYS A 102 16.42 -19.86 12.95
CA LYS A 102 16.25 -18.63 12.17
C LYS A 102 17.62 -18.38 11.57
N ASN A 103 17.75 -18.51 10.25
CA ASN A 103 18.86 -17.92 9.53
C ASN A 103 18.79 -16.41 9.84
N THR A 104 19.49 -16.01 10.89
CA THR A 104 19.84 -14.65 11.19
C THR A 104 20.42 -14.09 9.90
N GLY A 105 19.77 -13.04 9.38
CA GLY A 105 20.22 -12.37 8.18
C GLY A 105 21.72 -12.15 8.28
N LYS A 106 22.44 -12.58 7.22
CA LYS A 106 23.90 -12.61 7.16
C LYS A 106 24.47 -11.44 7.95
N ASP A 107 25.25 -11.77 8.99
CA ASP A 107 26.03 -10.81 9.76
C ASP A 107 26.64 -9.80 8.77
N LYS A 108 26.26 -8.51 8.88
CA LYS A 108 26.84 -7.41 8.07
C LYS A 108 28.32 -7.16 8.39
N LYS A 109 28.97 -8.10 9.11
CA LYS A 109 30.37 -8.03 9.54
C LYS A 109 31.34 -8.09 8.35
N ASN A 110 30.90 -8.62 7.20
CA ASN A 110 31.74 -8.77 6.00
C ASN A 110 31.23 -7.93 4.80
N VAL A 111 31.03 -6.62 4.99
CA VAL A 111 30.83 -5.71 3.86
C VAL A 111 32.20 -5.39 3.25
N ARG A 112 32.44 -5.83 2.00
CA ARG A 112 33.68 -5.53 1.26
C ARG A 112 33.71 -4.04 0.92
N ILE A 113 34.77 -3.35 1.30
CA ILE A 113 34.96 -1.92 1.01
C ILE A 113 35.59 -1.80 -0.37
N ASP A 114 34.85 -1.26 -1.35
CA ASP A 114 35.36 -1.09 -2.71
C ASP A 114 36.20 0.20 -2.88
N ARG A 115 36.02 1.21 -2.01
CA ARG A 115 36.78 2.48 -2.04
C ARG A 115 36.97 3.07 -0.63
N ARG A 116 38.14 3.63 -0.34
CA ARG A 116 38.40 4.46 0.84
C ARG A 116 38.76 5.88 0.40
N VAL A 117 38.19 6.88 1.05
CA VAL A 117 38.46 8.31 0.78
C VAL A 117 38.69 9.02 2.10
N THR A 118 39.81 9.73 2.21
CA THR A 118 40.06 10.64 3.32
C THR A 118 39.57 12.03 2.91
N ILE A 119 38.59 12.56 3.64
CA ILE A 119 38.06 13.91 3.40
C ILE A 119 38.74 14.85 4.40
N ALA A 120 39.61 15.73 3.89
CA ALA A 120 40.16 16.83 4.68
C ALA A 120 39.14 17.99 4.68
N LEU A 121 38.85 18.53 5.87
CA LEU A 121 38.03 19.73 6.00
C LEU A 121 38.93 20.96 5.95
N ASP A 122 38.54 21.95 5.15
CA ASP A 122 39.21 23.24 5.14
C ASP A 122 38.83 24.02 6.41
N LYS A 123 39.84 24.30 7.24
CA LYS A 123 39.66 24.98 8.51
C LYS A 123 39.16 26.42 8.34
N ALA A 124 39.37 27.04 7.18
CA ALA A 124 38.88 28.39 6.89
C ALA A 124 37.35 28.46 6.72
N THR A 125 36.69 27.33 6.49
CA THR A 125 35.23 27.23 6.33
C THR A 125 34.48 26.91 7.63
N LEU A 126 35.22 26.68 8.72
CA LEU A 126 34.66 26.31 10.01
C LEU A 126 34.46 27.57 10.87
N PRO A 127 33.42 27.61 11.72
CA PRO A 127 33.25 28.70 12.68
C PRO A 127 34.39 28.71 13.72
N ASP A 128 34.68 29.88 14.28
CA ASP A 128 35.83 30.12 15.18
C ASP A 128 35.81 29.27 16.45
N ASP A 129 34.64 28.80 16.88
CA ASP A 129 34.45 27.96 18.08
C ASP A 129 34.61 26.45 17.80
N ALA A 130 34.86 26.06 16.55
CA ALA A 130 35.01 24.66 16.16
C ALA A 130 36.28 24.03 16.74
N LYS A 131 36.11 23.09 17.68
CA LYS A 131 37.20 22.31 18.27
C LYS A 131 37.37 20.97 17.57
N PHE A 132 38.61 20.62 17.22
CA PHE A 132 38.93 19.31 16.67
C PHE A 132 38.70 18.22 17.73
N LYS A 133 37.82 17.26 17.43
CA LYS A 133 37.46 16.16 18.34
C LYS A 133 38.09 14.81 17.96
N GLY A 134 38.59 14.67 16.73
CA GLY A 134 39.17 13.42 16.22
C GLY A 134 38.64 13.05 14.84
N PHE A 135 38.98 11.84 14.39
CA PHE A 135 38.50 11.27 13.14
C PHE A 135 37.36 10.28 13.39
N GLU A 136 36.33 10.31 12.56
CA GLU A 136 35.23 9.35 12.58
C GLU A 136 35.23 8.54 11.28
N ILE A 137 35.24 7.21 11.38
CA ILE A 137 35.12 6.34 10.23
C ILE A 137 33.64 6.09 9.95
N ARG A 138 33.17 6.48 8.76
CA ARG A 138 31.81 6.20 8.29
C ARG A 138 31.83 5.29 7.07
N ILE A 139 31.00 4.26 7.07
CA ILE A 139 30.80 3.36 5.92
C ILE A 139 29.53 3.81 5.19
N ILE A 140 29.69 4.26 3.94
CA ILE A 140 28.59 4.68 3.06
C ILE A 140 28.46 3.65 1.93
N GLN A 141 27.23 3.30 1.54
CA GLN A 141 26.95 2.34 0.47
C GLN A 141 26.23 3.05 -0.68
N ASP A 142 26.91 3.20 -1.82
CA ASP A 142 26.33 3.75 -3.04
C ASP A 142 25.60 2.66 -3.84
N LEU A 143 24.53 3.04 -4.55
CA LEU A 143 23.78 2.15 -5.44
C LEU A 143 24.11 2.47 -6.90
N LYS A 144 24.51 1.45 -7.68
CA LYS A 144 24.65 1.56 -9.13
C LYS A 144 23.46 0.89 -9.81
N ILE A 145 22.60 1.70 -10.41
CA ILE A 145 21.46 1.22 -11.21
C ILE A 145 21.92 1.09 -12.66
N VAL A 146 21.78 -0.10 -13.24
CA VAL A 146 22.05 -0.39 -14.66
C VAL A 146 20.82 -1.03 -15.27
N SER A 147 20.34 -0.50 -16.39
CA SER A 147 19.24 -1.06 -17.15
C SER A 147 19.77 -2.04 -18.20
N CYS A 148 19.43 -3.32 -18.05
CA CYS A 148 19.68 -4.32 -19.09
C CYS A 148 18.44 -4.40 -20.00
N GLN A 149 18.55 -3.97 -21.24
CA GLN A 149 17.54 -4.28 -22.26
C GLN A 149 17.71 -5.75 -22.68
N ASN A 150 16.87 -6.63 -22.17
CA ASN A 150 16.83 -8.03 -22.61
C ASN A 150 16.31 -8.12 -24.06
N ARG A 151 17.21 -8.07 -25.05
CA ARG A 151 16.89 -8.44 -26.42
C ARG A 151 16.86 -9.96 -26.51
N ARG A 152 15.67 -10.54 -26.41
CA ARG A 152 15.45 -11.97 -26.62
C ARG A 152 15.58 -12.25 -28.11
N VAL A 153 16.75 -12.72 -28.56
CA VAL A 153 16.93 -13.19 -29.94
C VAL A 153 16.63 -14.68 -29.95
N SER A 154 15.49 -15.05 -30.51
CA SER A 154 15.14 -16.44 -30.81
C SER A 154 15.95 -16.86 -32.03
N VAL A 155 16.92 -17.76 -31.88
CA VAL A 155 17.57 -18.43 -33.01
C VAL A 155 16.88 -19.79 -33.16
N CYS A 156 16.09 -19.96 -34.23
CA CYS A 156 15.57 -21.26 -34.64
C CYS A 156 16.69 -22.00 -35.37
N HIS A 157 16.98 -23.24 -34.96
CA HIS A 157 17.74 -24.22 -35.74
C HIS A 157 16.77 -25.13 -36.47
#